data_AF-A0A7Y5WPJ4-F1
#
_entry.id   AF-A0A7Y5WPJ4-F1
#
_cell.length_a   1.000
_cell.length_b   1.000
_cell.length_c   1.000
_cell.angle_alpha   90.00
_cell.angle_beta   90.00
_cell.angle_gamma   90.00
#
_symmetry.space_group_name_H-M   'P 1'
#
loop_
_entity.id
_entity.type
_entity.pdbx_description
1 polymer ?
#
loop_
_entity_poly.entity_id
_entity_poly.type
_entity_poly.pdbx_seq_one_letter_code
_entity_poly.pdbx_strand_id
1 'polypeptide(L)'
;MTNPQPQAPQPTHIEESRRRIREALLAAKKVAVGTHAGEEVRVRMMHPGAWLDDDVTTRPIIYLASMKTDPKIREMTTRPEVALLLHESPTGEEHTSWEMEVTGRAEVVRDADERERAKQATMRTSSIVSYLNSVGQTDLLAFVRVTPRFMKHRVFGEIVAGRPPSILEFKDAAGDQASDWALLKRRLGVWKEAVRWPSLTASAASVAVGVAAAFAVTGQVHWGWALLTMIAAVSLQACTNIKNDLDDQRSGADDRNRTPILGFTGGSRVLQRGLATRGELLAATLGFGVLSTAIGVYFALAGRPGVLLFGLAGLFVGFVYTGPPVRLANRGLGELAVALAFGVGIVSGTAYVQTGTVPSLALAASIPVSVLVALILFINGFQDAASDDEVSKRTAVVRLGQQRASRVYPLIAGAAALALLFFVVDGDLPAFALLGLAGYPLFFKATRVVRRYFDQPMELVPANAYTVVGHLASALALAVGLAWYGLGGGMNVAVLAVAVVGVLVILYYNRSIGRLAGAFYGVKDAVARS
;
A
#
# COMPACT_ATOMS: atom_id res chain seq x y z
N MET A 1 -66.52 -27.56 -13.02
CA MET A 1 -65.12 -27.96 -13.28
C MET A 1 -64.24 -27.05 -12.44
N THR A 2 -63.86 -27.52 -11.27
CA THR A 2 -62.96 -26.81 -10.35
C THR A 2 -61.53 -26.94 -10.85
N ASN A 3 -60.87 -25.80 -11.09
CA ASN A 3 -59.48 -25.72 -11.48
C ASN A 3 -58.61 -26.37 -10.37
N PRO A 4 -57.69 -27.32 -10.67
CA PRO A 4 -56.84 -27.88 -9.65
C PRO A 4 -55.88 -26.79 -9.14
N GLN A 5 -55.81 -26.63 -7.82
CA GLN A 5 -54.79 -25.78 -7.20
C GLN A 5 -53.39 -26.27 -7.61
N PRO A 6 -52.41 -25.37 -7.83
CA PRO A 6 -51.03 -25.77 -8.06
C PRO A 6 -50.53 -26.52 -6.82
N GLN A 7 -50.25 -27.81 -6.99
CA GLN A 7 -49.66 -28.64 -5.95
C GLN A 7 -48.30 -28.05 -5.55
N ALA A 8 -48.05 -27.93 -4.24
CA ALA A 8 -46.72 -27.64 -3.74
C ALA A 8 -45.74 -28.71 -4.25
N PRO A 9 -44.52 -28.34 -4.68
CA PRO A 9 -43.60 -29.26 -5.33
C PRO A 9 -43.23 -30.43 -4.41
N GLN A 10 -43.34 -31.65 -4.93
CA GLN A 10 -42.98 -32.89 -4.25
C GLN A 10 -41.45 -33.02 -4.04
N PRO A 11 -40.97 -33.76 -3.02
CA PRO A 11 -39.59 -33.72 -2.51
C PRO A 11 -38.51 -34.40 -3.38
N THR A 12 -38.68 -34.48 -4.70
CA THR A 12 -37.68 -35.01 -5.64
C THR A 12 -36.65 -33.98 -6.11
N HIS A 13 -36.81 -32.69 -5.80
CA HIS A 13 -35.99 -31.64 -6.43
C HIS A 13 -34.69 -31.28 -5.67
N ILE A 14 -34.61 -31.46 -4.34
CA ILE A 14 -33.49 -30.97 -3.53
C ILE A 14 -32.27 -31.89 -3.60
N GLU A 15 -32.45 -33.20 -3.44
CA GLU A 15 -31.34 -34.17 -3.53
C GLU A 15 -30.75 -34.23 -4.94
N GLU A 16 -31.60 -34.19 -5.96
CA GLU A 16 -31.15 -34.11 -7.35
C GLU A 16 -30.41 -32.79 -7.62
N SER A 17 -30.93 -31.66 -7.14
CA SER A 17 -30.23 -30.37 -7.23
C SER A 17 -28.89 -30.39 -6.50
N ARG A 18 -28.80 -31.03 -5.33
CA ARG A 18 -27.54 -31.22 -4.58
C ARG A 18 -26.54 -32.05 -5.37
N ARG A 19 -26.97 -33.18 -5.95
CA ARG A 19 -26.11 -34.02 -6.77
C ARG A 19 -25.58 -33.25 -7.98
N ARG A 20 -26.47 -32.60 -8.74
CA ARG A 20 -26.10 -31.83 -9.95
C ARG A 20 -25.13 -30.70 -9.64
N ILE A 21 -25.37 -29.95 -8.57
CA ILE A 21 -24.47 -28.87 -8.15
C ILE A 21 -23.11 -29.43 -7.70
N ARG A 22 -23.06 -30.54 -6.96
CA ARG A 22 -21.80 -31.17 -6.53
C ARG A 22 -20.96 -31.66 -7.73
N GLU A 23 -21.59 -32.29 -8.72
CA GLU A 23 -20.92 -32.73 -9.94
C GLU A 23 -20.36 -31.54 -10.74
N ALA A 24 -21.17 -30.50 -10.93
CA ALA A 24 -20.74 -29.28 -11.62
C ALA A 24 -19.59 -28.56 -10.88
N LEU A 25 -19.62 -28.50 -9.56
CA LEU A 25 -18.55 -27.92 -8.74
C LEU A 25 -17.21 -28.67 -8.88
N LEU A 26 -17.25 -30.00 -8.98
CA LEU A 26 -16.05 -30.82 -9.21
C LEU A 26 -15.52 -30.68 -10.64
N ALA A 27 -16.40 -30.43 -11.61
CA ALA A 27 -16.04 -30.27 -13.02
C ALA A 27 -15.52 -28.85 -13.37
N ALA A 28 -15.78 -27.85 -12.53
CA ALA A 28 -15.44 -26.46 -12.80
C ALA A 28 -13.92 -26.23 -12.83
N LYS A 29 -13.39 -25.78 -13.96
CA LYS A 29 -11.95 -25.46 -14.12
C LYS A 29 -11.67 -23.98 -13.98
N LYS A 30 -12.70 -23.15 -14.19
CA LYS A 30 -12.59 -21.69 -14.21
C LYS A 30 -13.75 -21.05 -13.46
N VAL A 31 -13.44 -19.96 -12.77
CA VAL A 31 -14.45 -19.13 -12.10
C VAL A 31 -14.14 -17.66 -12.31
N ALA A 32 -15.16 -16.92 -12.71
CA ALA A 32 -15.15 -15.47 -12.71
C ALA A 32 -15.66 -14.98 -11.35
N VAL A 33 -14.87 -14.15 -10.68
CA VAL A 33 -15.17 -13.65 -9.34
C VAL A 33 -15.48 -12.17 -9.39
N GLY A 34 -16.76 -11.85 -9.18
CA GLY A 34 -17.25 -10.51 -8.92
C GLY A 34 -17.26 -10.19 -7.42
N THR A 35 -17.11 -8.93 -7.08
CA THR A 35 -17.36 -8.41 -5.73
C THR A 35 -18.39 -7.29 -5.81
N HIS A 36 -18.89 -6.87 -4.65
CA HIS A 36 -19.88 -5.82 -4.55
C HIS A 36 -19.48 -4.57 -5.36
N ALA A 37 -20.42 -4.10 -6.17
CA ALA A 37 -20.35 -2.89 -6.98
C ALA A 37 -19.91 -1.67 -6.14
N GLY A 38 -18.69 -1.19 -6.38
CA GLY A 38 -18.39 0.23 -6.30
C GLY A 38 -18.86 0.94 -7.58
N GLU A 39 -18.28 2.09 -7.92
CA GLU A 39 -18.59 2.79 -9.20
C GLU A 39 -18.19 1.94 -10.44
N GLU A 40 -17.25 0.99 -10.31
CA GLU A 40 -16.89 0.02 -11.35
C GLU A 40 -16.87 -1.41 -10.80
N VAL A 41 -17.59 -2.33 -11.46
CA VAL A 41 -17.53 -3.77 -11.15
C VAL A 41 -16.28 -4.37 -11.81
N ARG A 42 -15.38 -4.96 -11.01
CA ARG A 42 -14.19 -5.66 -11.51
C ARG A 42 -14.34 -7.16 -11.33
N VAL A 43 -14.19 -7.90 -12.43
CA VAL A 43 -14.24 -9.36 -12.47
C VAL A 43 -12.82 -9.90 -12.65
N ARG A 44 -12.46 -10.96 -11.92
CA ARG A 44 -11.18 -11.68 -12.11
C ARG A 44 -11.41 -13.16 -12.26
N MET A 45 -10.59 -13.79 -13.11
CA MET A 45 -10.52 -15.24 -13.20
C MET A 45 -9.69 -15.78 -12.03
N MET A 46 -10.16 -16.84 -11.39
CA MET A 46 -9.43 -17.58 -10.37
C MET A 46 -9.47 -19.09 -10.66
N HIS A 47 -8.69 -19.85 -9.91
CA HIS A 47 -8.68 -21.32 -9.98
C HIS A 47 -9.59 -21.90 -8.89
N PRO A 48 -10.79 -22.40 -9.23
CA PRO A 48 -11.71 -22.98 -8.26
C PRO A 48 -11.31 -24.41 -7.92
N GLY A 49 -11.67 -24.90 -6.75
CA GLY A 49 -11.58 -26.31 -6.36
C GLY A 49 -12.55 -26.58 -5.22
N ALA A 50 -13.53 -27.45 -5.44
CA ALA A 50 -14.51 -27.76 -4.42
C ALA A 50 -13.99 -28.83 -3.44
N TRP A 51 -14.30 -28.64 -2.16
CA TRP A 51 -14.17 -29.66 -1.12
C TRP A 51 -15.57 -30.06 -0.67
N LEU A 52 -15.86 -31.36 -0.81
CA LEU A 52 -17.17 -31.94 -0.56
C LEU A 52 -16.99 -33.07 0.47
N ASP A 53 -17.71 -32.99 1.58
CA ASP A 53 -17.76 -34.08 2.57
C ASP A 53 -18.66 -35.21 2.05
N ASP A 54 -18.48 -36.45 2.52
CA ASP A 54 -19.21 -37.63 2.01
C ASP A 54 -20.75 -37.50 2.13
N ASP A 55 -21.22 -36.72 3.10
CA ASP A 55 -22.65 -36.40 3.26
C ASP A 55 -23.11 -35.36 2.23
N VAL A 56 -24.08 -35.74 1.40
CA VAL A 56 -24.70 -34.91 0.35
C VAL A 56 -25.45 -33.71 0.93
N THR A 57 -25.83 -33.76 2.21
CA THR A 57 -26.56 -32.70 2.90
C THR A 57 -25.66 -31.56 3.39
N THR A 58 -24.35 -31.80 3.52
CA THR A 58 -23.39 -30.82 4.02
C THR A 58 -23.16 -29.68 3.03
N ARG A 59 -23.04 -28.46 3.56
CA ARG A 59 -22.74 -27.25 2.79
C ARG A 59 -21.38 -27.39 2.12
N PRO A 60 -21.28 -27.29 0.78
CA PRO A 60 -20.01 -27.44 0.09
C PRO A 60 -19.09 -26.25 0.37
N ILE A 61 -17.79 -26.48 0.36
CA ILE A 61 -16.78 -25.44 0.44
C ILE A 61 -16.14 -25.28 -0.93
N ILE A 62 -16.06 -24.05 -1.43
CA ILE A 62 -15.38 -23.75 -2.69
C ILE A 62 -14.07 -23.06 -2.35
N TYR A 63 -12.94 -23.68 -2.66
CA TYR A 63 -11.65 -23.02 -2.57
C TYR A 63 -11.32 -22.29 -3.87
N LEU A 64 -10.74 -21.10 -3.75
CA LEU A 64 -10.20 -20.33 -4.85
C LEU A 64 -8.70 -20.15 -4.64
N ALA A 65 -7.91 -20.33 -5.69
CA ALA A 65 -6.49 -19.98 -5.70
C ALA A 65 -6.21 -18.84 -6.69
N SER A 66 -5.44 -17.86 -6.22
CA SER A 66 -4.84 -16.79 -7.03
C SER A 66 -3.51 -16.35 -6.42
N MET A 67 -2.77 -15.48 -7.10
CA MET A 67 -1.52 -14.92 -6.57
C MET A 67 -1.77 -14.13 -5.29
N LYS A 68 -0.87 -14.21 -4.30
CA LYS A 68 -0.97 -13.43 -3.04
C LYS A 68 -1.07 -11.91 -3.26
N THR A 69 -0.52 -11.43 -4.37
CA THR A 69 -0.54 -10.02 -4.77
C THR A 69 -1.80 -9.62 -5.52
N ASP A 70 -2.70 -10.56 -5.85
CA ASP A 70 -3.95 -10.26 -6.54
C ASP A 70 -4.81 -9.31 -5.68
N PRO A 71 -5.18 -8.12 -6.21
CA PRO A 71 -6.05 -7.18 -5.52
C PRO A 71 -7.32 -7.81 -4.95
N LYS A 72 -7.88 -8.82 -5.63
CA LYS A 72 -9.15 -9.45 -5.26
C LYS A 72 -9.07 -10.26 -3.98
N ILE A 73 -7.95 -10.94 -3.74
CA ILE A 73 -7.69 -11.66 -2.48
C ILE A 73 -7.79 -10.70 -1.29
N ARG A 74 -7.29 -9.48 -1.48
CA ARG A 74 -7.34 -8.47 -0.43
C ARG A 74 -8.71 -7.82 -0.31
N GLU A 75 -9.37 -7.56 -1.42
CA GLU A 75 -10.75 -7.08 -1.40
C GLU A 75 -11.64 -8.01 -0.57
N MET A 76 -11.53 -9.32 -0.79
CA MET A 76 -12.23 -10.37 -0.01
C MET A 76 -11.92 -10.33 1.49
N THR A 77 -10.71 -9.93 1.90
CA THR A 77 -10.46 -9.71 3.34
C THR A 77 -11.23 -8.53 3.91
N THR A 78 -11.58 -7.52 3.13
CA THR A 78 -12.28 -6.32 3.63
C THR A 78 -13.78 -6.35 3.39
N ARG A 79 -14.20 -6.99 2.29
CA ARG A 79 -15.57 -7.19 1.83
C ARG A 79 -15.69 -8.66 1.46
N PRO A 80 -16.03 -9.53 2.43
CA PRO A 80 -16.00 -10.97 2.21
C PRO A 80 -17.18 -11.45 1.34
N GLU A 81 -18.17 -10.60 1.05
CA GLU A 81 -19.27 -10.98 0.16
C GLU A 81 -18.80 -11.04 -1.31
N VAL A 82 -18.98 -12.21 -1.92
CA VAL A 82 -18.54 -12.50 -3.28
C VAL A 82 -19.67 -13.09 -4.11
N ALA A 83 -19.62 -12.80 -5.41
CA ALA A 83 -20.42 -13.46 -6.42
C ALA A 83 -19.46 -14.20 -7.37
N LEU A 84 -19.67 -15.50 -7.54
CA LEU A 84 -18.93 -16.35 -8.45
C LEU A 84 -19.84 -16.71 -9.62
N LEU A 85 -19.28 -16.67 -10.82
CA LEU A 85 -19.87 -17.24 -12.01
C LEU A 85 -18.94 -18.33 -12.53
N LEU A 86 -19.42 -19.56 -12.53
CA LEU A 86 -18.73 -20.71 -13.12
C LEU A 86 -19.43 -21.07 -14.43
N HIS A 87 -18.66 -21.46 -15.42
CA HIS A 87 -19.17 -21.88 -16.72
C HIS A 87 -18.26 -22.94 -17.31
N GLU A 88 -18.85 -24.01 -17.82
CA GLU A 88 -18.16 -25.06 -18.56
C GLU A 88 -19.01 -25.56 -19.74
N SER A 89 -18.31 -26.03 -20.78
CA SER A 89 -18.90 -26.77 -21.90
C SER A 89 -18.19 -28.12 -22.02
N PRO A 90 -18.69 -29.18 -21.34
CA PRO A 90 -17.98 -30.44 -21.23
C PRO A 90 -17.75 -31.16 -22.57
N THR A 91 -18.74 -31.12 -23.48
CA THR A 91 -18.66 -31.78 -24.80
C THR A 91 -18.29 -30.81 -25.93
N GLY A 92 -18.16 -29.52 -25.64
CA GLY A 92 -18.00 -28.46 -26.65
C GLY A 92 -19.32 -28.10 -27.37
N GLU A 93 -20.40 -28.82 -27.11
CA GLU A 93 -21.71 -28.56 -27.67
C GLU A 93 -22.50 -27.59 -26.77
N GLU A 94 -23.15 -26.60 -27.37
CA GLU A 94 -23.83 -25.56 -26.59
C GLU A 94 -24.96 -26.10 -25.71
N HIS A 95 -25.69 -27.13 -26.15
CA HIS A 95 -26.83 -27.69 -25.42
C HIS A 95 -26.45 -28.42 -24.11
N THR A 96 -25.19 -28.86 -23.97
CA THR A 96 -24.67 -29.49 -22.74
C THR A 96 -23.91 -28.50 -21.85
N SER A 97 -23.70 -27.27 -22.33
CA SER A 97 -23.03 -26.23 -21.56
C SER A 97 -23.87 -25.83 -20.35
N TRP A 98 -23.18 -25.44 -19.28
CA TRP A 98 -23.83 -25.05 -18.04
C TRP A 98 -23.17 -23.83 -17.41
N GLU A 99 -23.97 -23.13 -16.61
CA GLU A 99 -23.57 -21.99 -15.82
C GLU A 99 -23.98 -22.20 -14.36
N MET A 100 -23.17 -21.68 -13.44
CA MET A 100 -23.48 -21.67 -12.02
C MET A 100 -23.19 -20.31 -11.42
N GLU A 101 -24.22 -19.72 -10.82
CA GLU A 101 -24.13 -18.53 -10.00
C GLU A 101 -23.97 -18.96 -8.54
N VAL A 102 -22.96 -18.44 -7.85
CA VAL A 102 -22.77 -18.66 -6.41
C VAL A 102 -22.61 -17.32 -5.72
N THR A 103 -23.44 -17.01 -4.73
CA THR A 103 -23.16 -15.93 -3.79
C THR A 103 -22.75 -16.53 -2.46
N GLY A 104 -21.79 -15.92 -1.80
CA GLY A 104 -21.26 -16.47 -0.56
C GLY A 104 -20.26 -15.57 0.11
N ARG A 105 -19.62 -16.12 1.13
CA ARG A 105 -18.64 -15.42 1.95
C ARG A 105 -17.26 -15.99 1.75
N ALA A 106 -16.31 -15.14 1.40
CA ALA A 106 -14.92 -15.44 1.15
C ALA A 106 -14.04 -15.16 2.38
N GLU A 107 -13.17 -16.09 2.72
CA GLU A 107 -12.20 -15.98 3.80
C GLU A 107 -10.83 -16.50 3.34
N VAL A 108 -9.78 -15.70 3.53
CA VAL A 108 -8.42 -16.12 3.18
C VAL A 108 -7.96 -17.19 4.17
N VAL A 109 -7.60 -18.35 3.65
CA VAL A 109 -7.14 -19.50 4.41
C VAL A 109 -5.75 -19.22 4.97
N ARG A 110 -5.61 -19.33 6.29
CA ARG A 110 -4.34 -19.11 7.01
C ARG A 110 -3.85 -20.34 7.75
N ASP A 111 -4.78 -21.18 8.19
CA ASP A 111 -4.49 -22.45 8.85
C ASP A 111 -3.74 -23.39 7.90
N ALA A 112 -2.72 -24.08 8.41
CA ALA A 112 -1.85 -24.91 7.59
C ALA A 112 -2.59 -26.14 7.02
N ASP A 113 -3.46 -26.76 7.81
CA ASP A 113 -4.20 -27.96 7.44
C ASP A 113 -5.32 -27.63 6.44
N GLU A 114 -6.01 -26.51 6.66
CA GLU A 114 -7.01 -26.01 5.71
C GLU A 114 -6.36 -25.57 4.39
N ARG A 115 -5.15 -24.99 4.45
CA ARG A 115 -4.41 -24.58 3.26
C ARG A 115 -3.99 -25.79 2.41
N GLU A 116 -3.59 -26.89 3.06
CA GLU A 116 -3.29 -28.13 2.34
C GLU A 116 -4.54 -28.71 1.66
N ARG A 117 -5.69 -28.70 2.34
CA ARG A 117 -6.99 -29.08 1.76
C ARG A 117 -7.34 -28.21 0.54
N ALA A 118 -7.20 -26.90 0.66
CA ALA A 118 -7.45 -25.97 -0.44
C ALA A 118 -6.53 -26.21 -1.65
N LYS A 119 -5.25 -26.49 -1.39
CA LYS A 119 -4.27 -26.84 -2.42
C LYS A 119 -4.67 -28.12 -3.15
N GLN A 120 -5.01 -29.18 -2.43
CA GLN A 120 -5.44 -30.45 -3.04
C GLN A 120 -6.72 -30.29 -3.87
N ALA A 121 -7.71 -29.53 -3.37
CA ALA A 121 -8.95 -29.29 -4.08
C ALA A 121 -8.73 -28.55 -5.41
N THR A 122 -7.91 -27.50 -5.40
CA THR A 122 -7.64 -26.65 -6.57
C THR A 122 -6.67 -27.28 -7.58
N MET A 123 -5.80 -28.21 -7.16
CA MET A 123 -4.94 -28.97 -8.08
C MET A 123 -5.73 -29.87 -9.03
N ARG A 124 -6.87 -30.41 -8.60
CA ARG A 124 -7.71 -31.32 -9.41
C ARG A 124 -8.27 -30.64 -10.66
N THR A 125 -8.43 -29.33 -10.62
CA THR A 125 -9.14 -28.52 -11.62
C THR A 125 -8.23 -27.51 -12.32
N SER A 126 -7.05 -27.20 -11.75
CA SER A 126 -6.11 -26.22 -12.30
C SER A 126 -4.72 -26.80 -12.58
N SER A 127 -4.32 -26.77 -13.84
CA SER A 127 -2.96 -27.08 -14.28
C SER A 127 -1.93 -26.10 -13.74
N ILE A 128 -2.29 -24.83 -13.52
CA ILE A 128 -1.39 -23.79 -12.98
C ILE A 128 -1.05 -24.09 -11.51
N VAL A 129 -2.06 -24.44 -10.71
CA VAL A 129 -1.83 -24.79 -9.29
C VAL A 129 -1.01 -26.08 -9.21
N SER A 130 -1.31 -27.07 -10.06
CA SER A 130 -0.55 -28.31 -10.15
C SER A 130 0.91 -28.08 -10.54
N TYR A 131 1.18 -27.21 -11.51
CA TYR A 131 2.53 -26.83 -11.90
C TYR A 131 3.27 -26.15 -10.74
N LEU A 132 2.68 -25.13 -10.10
CA LEU A 132 3.30 -24.43 -8.98
C LEU A 132 3.58 -25.36 -7.79
N ASN A 133 2.74 -26.37 -7.56
CA ASN A 133 3.01 -27.40 -6.56
C ASN A 133 4.19 -28.28 -6.95
N SER A 134 4.30 -28.69 -8.22
CA SER A 134 5.41 -29.53 -8.70
C SER A 134 6.79 -28.88 -8.56
N VAL A 135 6.85 -27.54 -8.63
CA VAL A 135 8.09 -26.77 -8.44
C VAL A 135 8.25 -26.21 -7.01
N GLY A 136 7.37 -26.58 -6.07
CA GLY A 136 7.44 -26.15 -4.68
C GLY A 136 7.16 -24.65 -4.45
N GLN A 137 6.45 -23.99 -5.36
CA GLN A 137 6.18 -22.54 -5.34
C GLN A 137 4.72 -22.19 -5.02
N THR A 138 3.96 -23.09 -4.38
CA THR A 138 2.59 -22.82 -3.91
C THR A 138 2.50 -21.72 -2.87
N ASP A 139 3.64 -21.29 -2.31
CA ASP A 139 3.72 -20.11 -1.45
C ASP A 139 3.52 -18.78 -2.16
N LEU A 140 3.55 -18.75 -3.48
CA LEU A 140 3.13 -17.58 -4.25
C LEU A 140 1.60 -17.42 -4.29
N LEU A 141 0.85 -18.50 -4.01
CA LEU A 141 -0.61 -18.52 -4.05
C LEU A 141 -1.23 -18.17 -2.69
N ALA A 142 -2.31 -17.41 -2.74
CA ALA A 142 -3.29 -17.29 -1.68
C ALA A 142 -4.47 -18.23 -1.97
N PHE A 143 -4.94 -18.90 -0.93
CA PHE A 143 -6.14 -19.72 -0.97
C PHE A 143 -7.26 -19.00 -0.25
N VAL A 144 -8.46 -19.03 -0.83
CA VAL A 144 -9.66 -18.42 -0.28
C VAL A 144 -10.73 -19.49 -0.16
N ARG A 145 -11.26 -19.66 1.04
CA ARG A 145 -12.45 -20.45 1.31
C ARG A 145 -13.67 -19.60 0.98
N VAL A 146 -14.55 -20.07 0.10
CA VAL A 146 -15.86 -19.48 -0.12
C VAL A 146 -16.92 -20.42 0.46
N THR A 147 -17.67 -19.90 1.42
CA THR A 147 -18.83 -20.55 2.04
C THR A 147 -20.09 -20.06 1.32
N PRO A 148 -20.78 -20.89 0.51
CA PRO A 148 -21.92 -20.47 -0.29
C PRO A 148 -23.17 -20.15 0.54
N ARG A 149 -23.83 -19.03 0.24
CA ARG A 149 -25.17 -18.69 0.75
C ARG A 149 -26.26 -19.12 -0.22
N PHE A 150 -26.03 -18.89 -1.51
CA PHE A 150 -26.94 -19.23 -2.59
C PHE A 150 -26.14 -19.83 -3.74
N MET A 151 -26.67 -20.89 -4.34
CA MET A 151 -26.13 -21.49 -5.56
C MET A 151 -27.27 -21.77 -6.53
N LYS A 152 -27.10 -21.37 -7.78
CA LYS A 152 -28.04 -21.63 -8.87
C LYS A 152 -27.27 -22.21 -10.05
N HIS A 153 -27.64 -23.41 -10.46
CA HIS A 153 -27.03 -24.14 -11.56
C HIS A 153 -28.04 -24.31 -12.70
N ARG A 154 -27.58 -24.06 -13.93
CA ARG A 154 -28.40 -23.99 -15.14
C ARG A 154 -27.68 -24.63 -16.31
N VAL A 155 -28.37 -25.50 -17.05
CA VAL A 155 -27.86 -26.14 -18.27
C VAL A 155 -28.58 -25.56 -19.49
N PHE A 156 -27.86 -25.19 -20.54
CA PHE A 156 -28.42 -24.46 -21.68
C PHE A 156 -29.56 -25.21 -22.38
N GLY A 157 -29.42 -26.52 -22.66
CA GLY A 157 -30.48 -27.32 -23.26
C GLY A 157 -31.76 -27.38 -22.40
N GLU A 158 -31.63 -27.29 -21.08
CA GLU A 158 -32.77 -27.25 -20.16
C GLU A 158 -33.45 -25.88 -20.15
N ILE A 159 -32.69 -24.81 -20.31
CA ILE A 159 -33.22 -23.44 -20.46
C ILE A 159 -34.12 -23.38 -21.69
N VAL A 160 -33.64 -23.88 -22.83
CA VAL A 160 -34.40 -23.93 -24.08
C VAL A 160 -35.65 -24.80 -23.94
N ALA A 161 -35.57 -25.88 -23.15
CA ALA A 161 -36.69 -26.77 -22.86
C ALA A 161 -37.63 -26.26 -21.74
N GLY A 162 -37.40 -25.08 -21.16
CA GLY A 162 -38.25 -24.49 -20.12
C GLY A 162 -38.19 -25.21 -18.75
N ARG A 163 -37.14 -26.00 -18.48
CA ARG A 163 -36.98 -26.69 -17.19
C ARG A 163 -36.44 -25.75 -16.10
N PRO A 164 -36.86 -25.93 -14.83
CA PRO A 164 -36.42 -25.09 -13.73
C PRO A 164 -34.93 -25.29 -13.37
N PRO A 165 -34.26 -24.26 -12.82
CA PRO A 165 -32.89 -24.36 -12.31
C PRO A 165 -32.78 -25.32 -11.12
N SER A 166 -31.56 -25.83 -10.89
CA SER A 166 -31.19 -26.39 -9.58
C SER A 166 -30.74 -25.26 -8.66
N ILE A 167 -31.40 -25.10 -7.51
CA ILE A 167 -31.11 -24.03 -6.54
C ILE A 167 -30.81 -24.64 -5.16
N LEU A 168 -29.80 -24.12 -4.48
CA LEU A 168 -29.51 -24.39 -3.08
C LEU A 168 -29.33 -23.09 -2.30
N GLU A 169 -30.08 -22.96 -1.21
CA GLU A 169 -29.99 -21.87 -0.26
C GLU A 169 -29.56 -22.40 1.10
N PHE A 170 -28.60 -21.72 1.70
CA PHE A 170 -28.07 -22.06 3.02
C PHE A 170 -28.31 -20.89 3.97
N LYS A 171 -28.97 -21.15 5.09
CA LYS A 171 -29.08 -20.18 6.17
C LYS A 171 -27.72 -20.01 6.83
N ASP A 172 -27.31 -18.76 7.08
CA ASP A 172 -26.10 -18.48 7.83
C ASP A 172 -26.24 -19.00 9.26
N ALA A 173 -25.21 -19.70 9.76
CA ALA A 173 -25.12 -19.98 11.18
C ALA A 173 -24.81 -18.68 11.93
N ALA A 174 -25.36 -18.47 13.13
CA ALA A 174 -25.14 -17.26 13.94
C ALA A 174 -23.65 -16.96 14.23
N GLY A 175 -22.75 -17.94 14.06
CA GLY A 175 -21.30 -17.80 14.20
C GLY A 175 -20.54 -17.40 12.92
N ASP A 176 -21.18 -17.33 11.75
CA ASP A 176 -20.53 -16.97 10.48
C ASP A 176 -20.32 -15.45 10.34
N GLN A 177 -20.75 -14.60 11.28
CA GLN A 177 -20.46 -13.16 11.25
C GLN A 177 -19.03 -12.88 11.73
N ALA A 178 -18.24 -12.12 10.95
CA ALA A 178 -16.94 -11.67 11.45
C ALA A 178 -17.21 -10.77 12.66
N SER A 179 -16.57 -11.05 13.80
CA SER A 179 -16.58 -10.12 14.93
C SER A 179 -16.28 -8.70 14.44
N ASP A 180 -17.00 -7.70 14.96
CA ASP A 180 -16.77 -6.29 14.66
C ASP A 180 -15.30 -5.89 14.79
N TRP A 181 -14.59 -6.52 15.74
CA TRP A 181 -13.14 -6.35 15.91
C TRP A 181 -12.31 -6.84 14.72
N ALA A 182 -12.70 -7.95 14.10
CA ALA A 182 -12.03 -8.45 12.92
C ALA A 182 -12.26 -7.52 11.72
N LEU A 183 -13.49 -7.02 11.54
CA LEU A 183 -13.84 -6.03 10.52
C LEU A 183 -13.08 -4.70 10.73
N LEU A 184 -13.01 -4.22 11.98
CA LEU A 184 -12.26 -3.03 12.34
C LEU A 184 -10.77 -3.20 12.02
N LYS A 185 -10.14 -4.30 12.44
CA LYS A 185 -8.72 -4.59 12.13
C LYS A 185 -8.46 -4.61 10.63
N ARG A 186 -9.38 -5.19 9.83
CA ARG A 186 -9.31 -5.21 8.36
C ARG A 186 -9.38 -3.79 7.78
N ARG A 187 -10.33 -2.97 8.25
CA ARG A 187 -10.49 -1.56 7.83
C ARG A 187 -9.28 -0.71 8.21
N LEU A 188 -8.72 -0.87 9.41
CA LEU A 188 -7.48 -0.19 9.82
C LEU A 188 -6.32 -0.55 8.89
N GLY A 189 -6.25 -1.79 8.41
CA GLY A 189 -5.26 -2.22 7.41
C GLY A 189 -5.41 -1.53 6.05
N VAL A 190 -6.64 -1.18 5.63
CA VAL A 190 -6.90 -0.37 4.42
C VAL A 190 -6.42 1.06 4.65
N TRP A 191 -6.82 1.67 5.76
CA TRP A 191 -6.47 3.05 6.07
C TRP A 191 -4.97 3.25 6.25
N LYS A 192 -4.27 2.27 6.83
CA LYS A 192 -2.80 2.23 6.92
C LYS A 192 -2.13 2.33 5.54
N GLU A 193 -2.74 1.77 4.50
CA GLU A 193 -2.24 1.91 3.13
C GLU A 193 -2.66 3.21 2.46
N ALA A 194 -3.91 3.64 2.67
CA ALA A 194 -4.42 4.90 2.13
C ALA A 194 -3.54 6.09 2.57
N VAL A 195 -3.14 6.14 3.84
CA VAL A 195 -2.23 7.17 4.35
C VAL A 195 -0.77 6.97 3.94
N ARG A 196 -0.45 5.85 3.26
CA ARG A 196 0.89 5.42 2.87
C ARG A 196 1.86 5.44 4.06
N TRP A 197 1.54 4.68 5.10
CA TRP A 197 2.22 4.76 6.40
C TRP A 197 3.78 4.79 6.38
N PRO A 198 4.51 4.11 5.47
CA PRO A 198 5.97 4.19 5.46
C PRO A 198 6.45 5.59 5.06
N SER A 199 5.71 6.28 4.20
CA SER A 199 6.02 7.65 3.78
C SER A 199 5.83 8.66 4.92
N LEU A 200 4.96 8.39 5.89
CA LEU A 200 4.71 9.28 7.04
C LEU A 200 5.96 9.51 7.90
N THR A 201 6.95 8.61 7.79
CA THR A 201 8.26 8.80 8.41
C THR A 201 8.99 10.05 7.91
N ALA A 202 8.70 10.54 6.70
CA ALA A 202 9.32 11.75 6.15
C ALA A 202 8.92 13.02 6.92
N SER A 203 7.61 13.22 7.16
CA SER A 203 7.14 14.34 7.98
C SER A 203 7.58 14.20 9.43
N ALA A 204 7.49 12.99 10.00
CA ALA A 204 7.90 12.76 11.38
C ALA A 204 9.39 13.05 11.62
N ALA A 205 10.27 12.60 10.71
CA ALA A 205 11.69 12.90 10.80
C ALA A 205 11.98 14.40 10.65
N SER A 206 11.25 15.09 9.77
CA SER A 206 11.38 16.54 9.57
C SER A 206 10.96 17.32 10.83
N VAL A 207 9.88 16.91 11.50
CA VAL A 207 9.48 17.47 12.81
C VAL A 207 10.56 17.22 13.85
N ALA A 208 11.13 16.00 13.92
CA ALA A 208 12.20 15.70 14.87
C ALA A 208 13.43 16.59 14.68
N VAL A 209 13.85 16.82 13.43
CA VAL A 209 14.96 17.76 13.11
C VAL A 209 14.60 19.18 13.51
N GLY A 210 13.38 19.65 13.25
CA GLY A 210 12.93 20.99 13.64
C GLY A 210 12.88 21.20 15.15
N VAL A 211 12.41 20.20 15.91
CA VAL A 211 12.42 20.22 17.38
C VAL A 211 13.86 20.25 17.91
N ALA A 212 14.74 19.42 17.35
CA ALA A 212 16.14 19.38 17.76
C ALA A 212 16.89 20.69 17.43
N ALA A 213 16.60 21.30 16.27
CA ALA A 213 17.15 22.60 15.90
C ALA A 213 16.67 23.72 16.83
N ALA A 214 15.39 23.71 17.22
CA ALA A 214 14.87 24.64 18.21
C ALA A 214 15.58 24.46 19.57
N PHE A 215 15.66 23.21 20.05
CA PHE A 215 16.34 22.89 21.30
C PHE A 215 17.82 23.26 21.30
N ALA A 216 18.52 23.06 20.17
CA ALA A 216 19.91 23.44 20.01
C ALA A 216 20.18 24.93 20.26
N VAL A 217 19.18 25.78 19.98
CA VAL A 217 19.28 27.24 20.11
C VAL A 217 18.73 27.73 21.45
N THR A 218 17.66 27.11 21.97
CA THR A 218 16.96 27.60 23.17
C THR A 218 17.24 26.83 24.44
N GLY A 219 17.79 25.62 24.34
CA GLY A 219 17.94 24.68 25.45
C GLY A 219 16.63 24.16 26.02
N GLN A 220 15.48 24.40 25.38
CA GLN A 220 14.16 24.03 25.88
C GLN A 220 13.27 23.44 24.76
N VAL A 221 12.40 22.49 25.13
CA VAL A 221 11.39 21.90 24.24
C VAL A 221 10.01 22.00 24.87
N HIS A 222 9.06 22.57 24.14
CA HIS A 222 7.65 22.50 24.52
C HIS A 222 7.02 21.22 23.94
N TRP A 223 7.04 20.12 24.71
CA TRP A 223 6.65 18.79 24.25
C TRP A 223 5.20 18.70 23.75
N GLY A 224 4.26 19.42 24.39
CA GLY A 224 2.88 19.48 23.92
C GLY A 224 2.77 20.09 22.52
N TRP A 225 3.58 21.12 22.23
CA TRP A 225 3.62 21.74 20.91
C TRP A 225 4.37 20.88 19.89
N ALA A 226 5.41 20.15 20.32
CA ALA A 226 6.08 19.17 19.46
C ALA A 226 5.12 18.06 19.03
N LEU A 227 4.33 17.51 19.96
CA LEU A 227 3.34 16.48 19.68
C LEU A 227 2.22 16.99 18.76
N LEU A 228 1.67 18.18 19.02
CA LEU A 228 0.67 18.78 18.15
C LEU A 228 1.23 19.07 16.74
N THR A 229 2.47 19.54 16.64
CA THR A 229 3.14 19.76 15.35
C THR A 229 3.33 18.43 14.60
N MET A 230 3.70 17.35 15.30
CA MET A 230 3.80 16.00 14.73
C MET A 230 2.44 15.54 14.17
N ILE A 231 1.37 15.68 14.95
CA ILE A 231 0.01 15.31 14.53
C ILE A 231 -0.41 16.14 13.31
N ALA A 232 -0.17 17.45 13.31
CA ALA A 232 -0.49 18.32 12.19
C ALA A 232 0.27 17.93 10.92
N ALA A 233 1.60 17.79 10.99
CA ALA A 233 2.45 17.46 9.85
C ALA A 233 2.09 16.08 9.25
N VAL A 234 1.90 15.06 10.09
CA VAL A 234 1.50 13.72 9.66
C VAL A 234 0.09 13.74 9.07
N SER A 235 -0.84 14.50 9.64
CA SER A 235 -2.20 14.64 9.11
C SER A 235 -2.19 15.34 7.75
N LEU A 236 -1.43 16.43 7.60
CA LEU A 236 -1.30 17.12 6.32
C LEU A 236 -0.67 16.22 5.26
N GLN A 237 0.34 15.42 5.62
CA GLN A 237 0.88 14.41 4.72
C GLN A 237 -0.17 13.33 4.36
N ALA A 238 -0.92 12.81 5.33
CA ALA A 238 -1.96 11.82 5.08
C ALA A 238 -3.05 12.37 4.14
N CYS A 239 -3.48 13.62 4.36
CA CYS A 239 -4.39 14.37 3.49
C CYS A 239 -3.87 14.42 2.04
N THR A 240 -2.61 14.83 1.85
CA THR A 240 -2.01 14.97 0.52
C THR A 240 -1.74 13.64 -0.16
N ASN A 241 -1.39 12.59 0.59
CA ASN A 241 -1.25 11.23 0.08
C ASN A 241 -2.58 10.67 -0.45
N ILE A 242 -3.67 10.81 0.31
CA ILE A 242 -5.00 10.33 -0.11
C ILE A 242 -5.53 11.18 -1.28
N LYS A 243 -5.35 12.50 -1.23
CA LYS A 243 -5.69 13.37 -2.35
C LYS A 243 -4.92 12.99 -3.62
N ASN A 244 -3.65 12.63 -3.50
CA ASN A 244 -2.83 12.17 -4.61
C ASN A 244 -3.42 10.89 -5.24
N ASP A 245 -3.86 9.90 -4.45
CA ASP A 245 -4.55 8.72 -4.99
C ASP A 245 -5.86 9.09 -5.73
N LEU A 246 -6.63 10.06 -5.20
CA LEU A 246 -7.85 10.56 -5.85
C LEU A 246 -7.56 11.25 -7.20
N ASP A 247 -6.48 12.03 -7.27
CA ASP A 247 -6.06 12.70 -8.51
C ASP A 247 -5.49 11.69 -9.52
N ASP A 248 -4.70 10.72 -9.08
CA ASP A 248 -4.09 9.70 -9.93
C ASP A 248 -5.15 8.75 -10.50
N GLN A 249 -6.21 8.42 -9.75
CA GLN A 249 -7.40 7.74 -10.28
C GLN A 249 -8.04 8.54 -11.42
N ARG A 250 -8.27 9.84 -11.24
CA ARG A 250 -8.88 10.70 -12.26
C ARG A 250 -8.02 10.80 -13.53
N SER A 251 -6.70 10.71 -13.39
CA SER A 251 -5.76 10.72 -14.52
C SER A 251 -5.67 9.37 -15.26
N GLY A 252 -6.10 8.28 -14.62
CA GLY A 252 -5.95 6.91 -15.13
C GLY A 252 -4.51 6.37 -15.07
N ALA A 253 -3.60 7.03 -14.32
CA ALA A 253 -2.22 6.57 -14.12
C ALA A 253 -2.19 5.22 -13.37
N ASP A 254 -2.93 5.16 -12.27
CA ASP A 254 -2.95 3.99 -11.39
C ASP A 254 -3.58 2.74 -12.03
N ASP A 255 -4.56 2.93 -12.93
CA ASP A 255 -5.20 1.81 -13.65
C ASP A 255 -4.25 1.18 -14.67
N ARG A 256 -3.32 1.97 -15.22
CA ARG A 256 -2.28 1.50 -16.15
C ARG A 256 -1.06 0.94 -15.43
N ASN A 257 -0.88 1.25 -14.14
CA ASN A 257 0.24 0.75 -13.36
C ASN A 257 0.06 -0.74 -12.99
N ARG A 258 0.83 -1.60 -13.68
CA ARG A 258 0.82 -3.06 -13.49
C ARG A 258 1.82 -3.54 -12.42
N THR A 259 2.68 -2.66 -11.90
CA THR A 259 3.66 -3.00 -10.88
C THR A 259 2.95 -3.35 -9.57
N PRO A 260 3.27 -4.46 -8.87
CA PRO A 260 2.74 -4.75 -7.53
C PRO A 260 3.10 -3.68 -6.47
N ILE A 261 2.17 -3.36 -5.55
CA ILE A 261 2.48 -2.56 -4.34
C ILE A 261 3.26 -3.46 -3.37
N LEU A 262 4.47 -3.04 -3.01
CA LEU A 262 5.32 -3.73 -2.05
C LEU A 262 5.86 -2.77 -1.00
N GLY A 263 4.97 -2.26 -0.15
CA GLY A 263 5.28 -1.48 1.05
C GLY A 263 5.89 -0.10 0.78
N PHE A 264 7.08 -0.06 0.17
CA PHE A 264 7.86 1.13 -0.13
C PHE A 264 7.70 1.61 -1.60
N THR A 265 6.77 1.04 -2.37
CA THR A 265 6.62 1.34 -3.81
C THR A 265 5.21 1.83 -4.17
N GLY A 266 5.16 2.79 -5.10
CA GLY A 266 3.95 3.27 -5.79
C GLY A 266 2.93 4.00 -4.91
N GLY A 267 1.79 4.35 -5.51
CA GLY A 267 0.59 4.83 -4.82
C GLY A 267 -0.12 3.74 -4.00
N SER A 268 -1.07 4.10 -3.13
CA SER A 268 -1.75 3.11 -2.29
C SER A 268 -2.70 2.21 -3.10
N ARG A 269 -3.22 2.78 -4.20
CA ARG A 269 -4.23 2.24 -5.10
C ARG A 269 -5.45 1.64 -4.39
N VAL A 270 -5.76 2.10 -3.18
CA VAL A 270 -6.88 1.54 -2.38
C VAL A 270 -8.23 1.71 -3.08
N LEU A 271 -8.37 2.75 -3.90
CA LEU A 271 -9.57 3.01 -4.70
C LEU A 271 -9.68 2.05 -5.89
N GLN A 272 -8.62 1.90 -6.68
CA GLN A 272 -8.56 1.01 -7.86
C GLN A 272 -8.63 -0.47 -7.47
N ARG A 273 -8.30 -0.79 -6.21
CA ARG A 273 -8.41 -2.13 -5.62
C ARG A 273 -9.76 -2.38 -4.93
N GLY A 274 -10.69 -1.42 -4.96
CA GLY A 274 -12.02 -1.56 -4.35
C GLY A 274 -12.03 -1.60 -2.82
N LEU A 275 -10.92 -1.23 -2.16
CA LEU A 275 -10.77 -1.32 -0.71
C LEU A 275 -11.42 -0.14 0.03
N ALA A 276 -11.51 1.01 -0.63
CA ALA A 276 -12.17 2.22 -0.15
C ALA A 276 -12.96 2.87 -1.28
N THR A 277 -14.06 3.54 -0.94
CA THR A 277 -14.86 4.31 -1.88
C THR A 277 -14.29 5.73 -2.05
N ARG A 278 -14.63 6.38 -3.15
CA ARG A 278 -14.25 7.78 -3.40
C ARG A 278 -14.77 8.72 -2.30
N GLY A 279 -15.99 8.50 -1.82
CA GLY A 279 -16.58 9.26 -0.72
C GLY A 279 -15.81 9.08 0.60
N GLU A 280 -15.42 7.85 0.94
CA GLU A 280 -14.58 7.57 2.12
C GLU A 280 -13.24 8.31 2.04
N LEU A 281 -12.56 8.27 0.88
CA LEU A 281 -11.27 8.95 0.69
C LEU A 281 -11.39 10.48 0.71
N LEU A 282 -12.46 11.04 0.14
CA LEU A 282 -12.74 12.48 0.21
C LEU A 282 -12.99 12.93 1.65
N ALA A 283 -13.81 12.20 2.40
CA ALA A 283 -14.07 12.47 3.81
C ALA A 283 -12.78 12.39 4.65
N ALA A 284 -11.93 11.39 4.42
CA ALA A 284 -10.64 11.26 5.09
C ALA A 284 -9.68 12.40 4.73
N THR A 285 -9.60 12.78 3.45
CA THR A 285 -8.79 13.93 2.98
C THR A 285 -9.20 15.21 3.71
N LEU A 286 -10.51 15.50 3.74
CA LEU A 286 -11.05 16.66 4.45
C LEU A 286 -10.81 16.57 5.96
N GLY A 287 -11.03 15.42 6.58
CA GLY A 287 -10.84 15.22 8.01
C GLY A 287 -9.40 15.48 8.46
N PHE A 288 -8.42 14.91 7.76
CA PHE A 288 -7.00 15.16 8.04
C PHE A 288 -6.60 16.61 7.75
N GLY A 289 -7.13 17.22 6.69
CA GLY A 289 -6.89 18.62 6.36
C GLY A 289 -7.45 19.58 7.43
N VAL A 290 -8.68 19.34 7.91
CA VAL A 290 -9.31 20.09 8.99
C VAL A 290 -8.53 19.92 10.29
N LEU A 291 -8.12 18.69 10.65
CA LEU A 291 -7.33 18.45 11.84
C LEU A 291 -6.00 19.23 11.82
N SER A 292 -5.25 19.14 10.73
CA SER A 292 -4.01 19.90 10.58
C SER A 292 -4.24 21.41 10.64
N THR A 293 -5.30 21.89 9.99
CA THR A 293 -5.63 23.33 9.96
C THR A 293 -6.04 23.83 11.34
N ALA A 294 -6.86 23.06 12.08
CA ALA A 294 -7.29 23.40 13.43
C ALA A 294 -6.10 23.51 14.38
N ILE A 295 -5.11 22.60 14.28
CA ILE A 295 -3.87 22.70 15.06
C ILE A 295 -3.06 23.95 14.67
N GLY A 296 -2.96 24.26 13.38
CA GLY A 296 -2.31 25.48 12.89
C GLY A 296 -2.98 26.76 13.42
N VAL A 297 -4.31 26.81 13.42
CA VAL A 297 -5.09 27.91 13.99
C VAL A 297 -4.88 28.01 15.50
N TYR A 298 -4.88 26.89 16.22
CA TYR A 298 -4.56 26.86 17.64
C TYR A 298 -3.18 27.49 17.93
N PHE A 299 -2.15 27.12 17.17
CA PHE A 299 -0.82 27.72 17.31
C PHE A 299 -0.82 29.22 16.99
N ALA A 300 -1.56 29.65 15.97
CA ALA A 300 -1.69 31.06 15.64
C ALA A 300 -2.31 31.87 16.80
N LEU A 301 -3.38 31.36 17.40
CA LEU A 301 -4.02 31.94 18.59
C LEU A 301 -3.10 31.89 19.82
N ALA A 302 -2.22 30.90 19.92
CA ALA A 302 -1.20 30.77 20.96
C ALA A 302 0.06 31.64 20.71
N GLY A 303 0.00 32.61 19.78
CA GLY A 303 1.09 33.57 19.52
C GLY A 303 2.12 33.10 18.49
N ARG A 304 1.78 32.10 17.65
CA ARG A 304 2.62 31.61 16.54
C ARG A 304 1.93 31.76 15.18
N PRO A 305 1.45 32.96 14.77
CA PRO A 305 0.66 33.14 13.56
C PRO A 305 1.40 32.77 12.26
N GLY A 306 2.73 32.89 12.24
CA GLY A 306 3.55 32.53 11.07
C GLY A 306 3.44 31.06 10.67
N VAL A 307 3.01 30.16 11.56
CA VAL A 307 2.77 28.74 11.26
C VAL A 307 1.72 28.56 10.16
N LEU A 308 0.77 29.51 10.05
CA LEU A 308 -0.27 29.46 9.03
C LEU A 308 0.33 29.60 7.63
N LEU A 309 1.42 30.34 7.46
CA LEU A 309 2.10 30.44 6.16
C LEU A 309 2.70 29.10 5.75
N PHE A 310 3.34 28.38 6.68
CA PHE A 310 3.87 27.03 6.43
C PHE A 310 2.75 26.04 6.11
N GLY A 311 1.65 26.07 6.88
CA GLY A 311 0.48 25.22 6.66
C GLY A 311 -0.21 25.49 5.33
N LEU A 312 -0.43 26.77 4.97
CA LEU A 312 -1.02 27.18 3.71
C LEU A 312 -0.12 26.82 2.52
N ALA A 313 1.20 27.01 2.63
CA ALA A 313 2.15 26.58 1.60
C ALA A 313 2.11 25.06 1.39
N GLY A 314 2.08 24.28 2.47
CA GLY A 314 1.96 22.81 2.41
C GLY A 314 0.64 22.35 1.79
N LEU A 315 -0.49 22.95 2.19
CA LEU A 315 -1.80 22.69 1.59
C LEU A 315 -1.83 23.07 0.11
N PHE A 316 -1.28 24.22 -0.25
CA PHE A 316 -1.19 24.68 -1.63
C PHE A 316 -0.38 23.69 -2.47
N VAL A 317 0.84 23.36 -2.04
CA VAL A 317 1.70 22.37 -2.71
C VAL A 317 0.95 21.06 -2.90
N GLY A 318 0.35 20.52 -1.83
CA GLY A 318 -0.43 19.28 -1.91
C GLY A 318 -1.64 19.35 -2.85
N PHE A 319 -2.30 20.50 -2.92
CA PHE A 319 -3.44 20.72 -3.83
C PHE A 319 -2.99 20.73 -5.30
N VAL A 320 -1.93 21.50 -5.61
CA VAL A 320 -1.43 21.68 -6.98
C VAL A 320 -0.45 20.58 -7.44
N TYR A 321 -0.09 19.66 -6.55
CA TYR A 321 0.89 18.61 -6.81
C TYR A 321 0.52 17.73 -8.01
N THR A 322 -0.64 17.09 -7.95
CA THR A 322 -1.23 16.29 -9.05
C THR A 322 -2.52 16.89 -9.60
N GLY A 323 -3.16 17.79 -8.85
CA GLY A 323 -4.43 18.40 -9.23
C GLY A 323 -4.29 19.48 -10.33
N PRO A 324 -5.28 19.60 -11.25
CA PRO A 324 -5.35 20.74 -12.17
C PRO A 324 -5.53 22.07 -11.42
N PRO A 325 -5.09 23.20 -12.00
CA PRO A 325 -4.48 23.34 -13.34
C PRO A 325 -2.96 23.10 -13.38
N VAL A 326 -2.27 23.20 -12.24
CA VAL A 326 -0.80 23.31 -12.18
C VAL A 326 -0.06 21.98 -12.22
N ARG A 327 -0.62 20.88 -11.71
CA ARG A 327 -0.07 19.50 -11.79
C ARG A 327 1.47 19.44 -11.74
N LEU A 328 2.08 19.89 -10.65
CA LEU A 328 3.54 19.99 -10.50
C LEU A 328 4.27 18.67 -10.81
N ALA A 329 3.75 17.54 -10.33
CA ALA A 329 4.32 16.21 -10.56
C ALA A 329 4.38 15.89 -12.07
N ASN A 330 3.32 16.18 -12.82
CA ASN A 330 3.26 15.98 -14.28
C ASN A 330 4.24 16.86 -15.05
N ARG A 331 4.74 17.94 -14.42
CA ARG A 331 5.70 18.87 -15.01
C ARG A 331 7.15 18.58 -14.60
N GLY A 332 7.39 17.51 -13.83
CA GLY A 332 8.73 17.17 -13.34
C GLY A 332 9.21 18.08 -12.21
N LEU A 333 8.29 18.78 -11.54
CA LEU A 333 8.56 19.65 -10.39
C LEU A 333 8.17 18.99 -9.06
N GLY A 334 7.81 17.71 -9.08
CA GLY A 334 7.32 16.99 -7.91
C GLY A 334 8.36 16.91 -6.80
N GLU A 335 9.58 16.51 -7.15
CA GLU A 335 10.72 16.38 -6.23
C GLU A 335 11.05 17.70 -5.55
N LEU A 336 11.07 18.81 -6.30
CA LEU A 336 11.30 20.14 -5.75
C LEU A 336 10.17 20.56 -4.81
N ALA A 337 8.91 20.35 -5.21
CA ALA A 337 7.76 20.73 -4.40
C ALA A 337 7.73 19.98 -3.05
N VAL A 338 7.98 18.67 -3.07
CA VAL A 338 8.03 17.86 -1.85
C VAL A 338 9.27 18.20 -1.01
N ALA A 339 10.43 18.44 -1.62
CA ALA A 339 11.62 18.90 -0.89
C ALA A 339 11.36 20.18 -0.09
N LEU A 340 10.73 21.18 -0.72
CA LEU A 340 10.40 22.44 -0.08
C LEU A 340 9.32 22.27 0.99
N ALA A 341 8.27 21.49 0.74
CA ALA A 341 7.20 21.31 1.71
C ALA A 341 7.66 20.53 2.96
N PHE A 342 8.41 19.44 2.77
CA PHE A 342 8.79 18.54 3.85
C PHE A 342 10.07 18.96 4.56
N GLY A 343 11.12 19.31 3.81
CA GLY A 343 12.36 19.74 4.42
C GLY A 343 12.23 21.16 4.94
N VAL A 344 12.27 22.16 4.07
CA VAL A 344 12.19 23.58 4.48
C VAL A 344 10.91 23.85 5.29
N GLY A 345 9.75 23.47 4.76
CA GLY A 345 8.45 23.79 5.36
C GLY A 345 8.26 23.19 6.75
N ILE A 346 8.34 21.86 6.90
CA ILE A 346 8.10 21.20 8.19
C ILE A 346 9.24 21.49 9.18
N VAL A 347 10.51 21.45 8.77
CA VAL A 347 11.63 21.71 9.71
C VAL A 347 11.57 23.14 10.24
N SER A 348 11.47 24.14 9.35
CA SER A 348 11.43 25.55 9.76
C SER A 348 10.12 25.91 10.46
N GLY A 349 8.98 25.37 10.01
CA GLY A 349 7.69 25.57 10.68
C GLY A 349 7.66 24.98 12.09
N THR A 350 8.27 23.81 12.29
CA THR A 350 8.41 23.19 13.62
C THR A 350 9.30 24.03 14.52
N ALA A 351 10.44 24.50 14.02
CA ALA A 351 11.33 25.38 14.78
C ALA A 351 10.62 26.68 15.16
N TYR A 352 9.88 27.29 14.22
CA TYR A 352 9.08 28.49 14.46
C TYR A 352 8.00 28.29 15.52
N VAL A 353 7.28 27.16 15.50
CA VAL A 353 6.31 26.86 16.57
C VAL A 353 7.00 26.84 17.92
N GLN A 354 8.15 26.18 18.05
CA GLN A 354 8.88 26.08 19.31
C GLN A 354 9.43 27.44 19.78
N THR A 355 10.16 28.16 18.93
CA THR A 355 10.96 29.32 19.35
C THR A 355 10.28 30.67 19.09
N GLY A 356 9.30 30.74 18.18
CA GLY A 356 8.68 31.98 17.72
C GLY A 356 9.39 32.67 16.57
N THR A 357 10.55 32.16 16.17
CA THR A 357 11.37 32.65 15.05
C THR A 357 11.87 31.46 14.24
N VAL A 358 12.42 31.67 13.05
CA VAL A 358 13.08 30.58 12.32
C VAL A 358 14.59 30.74 12.52
N PRO A 359 15.25 29.92 13.34
CA PRO A 359 16.70 30.00 13.52
C PRO A 359 17.43 29.66 12.21
N SER A 360 18.57 30.30 11.92
CA SER A 360 19.42 29.98 10.77
C SER A 360 19.84 28.51 10.77
N LEU A 361 20.17 27.97 11.94
CA LEU A 361 20.48 26.56 12.16
C LEU A 361 19.35 25.63 11.67
N ALA A 362 18.08 26.00 11.87
CA ALA A 362 16.95 25.20 11.40
C ALA A 362 16.81 25.27 9.86
N LEU A 363 17.07 26.43 9.25
CA LEU A 363 17.09 26.57 7.79
C LEU A 363 18.23 25.75 7.18
N ALA A 364 19.45 25.85 7.72
CA ALA A 364 20.60 25.08 7.28
C ALA A 364 20.37 23.57 7.40
N ALA A 365 19.83 23.10 8.53
CA ALA A 365 19.48 21.69 8.73
C ALA A 365 18.38 21.20 7.77
N SER A 366 17.47 22.08 7.34
CA SER A 366 16.37 21.73 6.44
C SER A 366 16.83 21.40 5.02
N ILE A 367 17.95 21.94 4.54
CA ILE A 367 18.43 21.75 3.17
C ILE A 367 18.83 20.29 2.89
N PRO A 368 19.75 19.65 3.64
CA PRO A 368 20.09 18.25 3.40
C PRO A 368 18.87 17.33 3.58
N VAL A 369 17.98 17.63 4.53
CA VAL A 369 16.71 16.90 4.70
C VAL A 369 15.83 17.03 3.46
N SER A 370 15.67 18.25 2.91
CA SER A 370 14.90 18.53 1.70
C SER A 370 15.38 17.69 0.52
N VAL A 371 16.70 17.65 0.29
CA VAL A 371 17.31 16.88 -0.81
C VAL A 371 17.09 15.38 -0.62
N LEU A 372 17.20 14.86 0.60
CA LEU A 372 16.94 13.44 0.87
C LEU A 372 15.45 13.08 0.75
N VAL A 373 14.52 13.98 1.06
CA VAL A 373 13.09 13.77 0.79
C VAL A 373 12.83 13.74 -0.73
N ALA A 374 13.42 14.65 -1.50
CA ALA A 374 13.37 14.59 -2.96
C ALA A 374 13.90 13.25 -3.49
N LEU A 375 14.97 12.71 -2.89
CA LEU A 375 15.53 11.42 -3.27
C LEU A 375 14.54 10.26 -3.08
N ILE A 376 13.71 10.29 -2.02
CA ILE A 376 12.64 9.30 -1.81
C ILE A 376 11.63 9.34 -2.97
N LEU A 377 11.20 10.53 -3.39
CA LEU A 377 10.27 10.65 -4.49
C LEU A 377 10.92 10.27 -5.83
N PHE A 378 12.18 10.66 -6.02
CA PHE A 378 12.93 10.35 -7.23
C PHE A 378 13.08 8.84 -7.44
N ILE A 379 13.34 8.05 -6.38
CA ILE A 379 13.40 6.60 -6.51
C ILE A 379 12.02 5.99 -6.84
N ASN A 380 10.94 6.50 -6.24
CA ASN A 380 9.59 6.04 -6.54
C ASN A 380 9.21 6.26 -8.02
N GLY A 381 9.74 7.34 -8.62
CA GLY A 381 9.51 7.65 -10.03
C GLY A 381 10.01 6.57 -11.00
N PHE A 382 10.92 5.68 -10.60
CA PHE A 382 11.35 4.57 -11.45
C PHE A 382 10.29 3.49 -11.61
N GLN A 383 9.53 3.18 -10.54
CA GLN A 383 8.46 2.18 -10.61
C GLN A 383 7.27 2.64 -11.44
N ASP A 384 6.98 3.95 -11.37
CA ASP A 384 5.81 4.53 -11.99
C ASP A 384 6.12 5.09 -13.39
N ALA A 385 7.39 5.10 -13.83
CA ALA A 385 7.83 5.72 -15.08
C ALA A 385 7.03 5.28 -16.31
N ALA A 386 6.79 3.97 -16.48
CA ALA A 386 6.06 3.45 -17.64
C ALA A 386 4.60 3.91 -17.63
N SER A 387 3.89 3.73 -16.51
CA SER A 387 2.48 4.12 -16.37
C SER A 387 2.27 5.63 -16.42
N ASP A 388 3.22 6.41 -15.86
CA ASP A 388 3.18 7.86 -15.90
C ASP A 388 3.38 8.38 -17.33
N ASP A 389 4.27 7.77 -18.11
CA ASP A 389 4.50 8.15 -19.51
C ASP A 389 3.26 7.88 -20.38
N GLU A 390 2.58 6.75 -20.17
CA GLU A 390 1.33 6.39 -20.87
C GLU A 390 0.21 7.42 -20.69
N VAL A 391 0.22 8.18 -19.58
CA VAL A 391 -0.77 9.23 -19.29
C VAL A 391 -0.22 10.65 -19.45
N SER A 392 0.94 10.81 -20.09
CA SER A 392 1.61 12.11 -20.27
C SER A 392 1.95 12.83 -18.95
N LYS A 393 2.12 12.08 -17.85
CA LYS A 393 2.64 12.59 -16.57
C LYS A 393 4.16 12.57 -16.65
N ARG A 394 4.73 13.65 -17.18
CA ARG A 394 6.18 13.79 -17.42
C ARG A 394 6.94 14.13 -16.13
N THR A 395 7.05 13.17 -15.21
CA THR A 395 7.87 13.27 -13.99
C THR A 395 9.36 13.45 -14.30
N ALA A 396 10.19 13.76 -13.31
CA ALA A 396 11.63 13.95 -13.53
C ALA A 396 12.28 12.67 -14.11
N VAL A 397 11.91 11.50 -13.60
CA VAL A 397 12.42 10.21 -14.10
C VAL A 397 11.95 9.94 -15.53
N VAL A 398 10.69 10.21 -15.86
CA VAL A 398 10.18 10.07 -17.25
C VAL A 398 10.92 11.01 -18.21
N ARG A 399 11.14 12.27 -17.81
CA ARG A 399 11.86 13.26 -18.63
C ARG A 399 13.31 12.90 -18.88
N LEU A 400 14.00 12.39 -17.86
CA LEU A 400 15.40 11.98 -17.96
C LEU A 400 15.55 10.64 -18.69
N GLY A 401 14.55 9.77 -18.58
CA GLY A 401 14.65 8.35 -18.86
C GLY A 401 15.32 7.59 -17.71
N GLN A 402 14.84 6.38 -17.42
CA GLN A 402 15.29 5.57 -16.26
C GLN A 402 16.81 5.35 -16.24
N GLN A 403 17.45 5.14 -17.39
CA GLN A 403 18.90 4.93 -17.44
C GLN A 403 19.69 6.16 -17.00
N ARG A 404 19.33 7.38 -17.46
CA ARG A 404 20.01 8.61 -17.03
C ARG A 404 19.65 8.94 -15.59
N ALA A 405 18.38 8.77 -15.21
CA ALA A 405 17.93 8.93 -13.84
C ALA A 405 18.74 8.05 -12.87
N SER A 406 19.11 6.82 -13.27
CA SER A 406 19.95 5.92 -12.45
C SER A 406 21.33 6.50 -12.14
N ARG A 407 21.87 7.36 -13.01
CA ARG A 407 23.13 8.07 -12.82
C ARG A 407 22.96 9.33 -11.99
N VAL A 408 21.78 9.96 -12.05
CA VAL A 408 21.43 11.15 -11.26
C VAL A 408 21.11 10.80 -9.80
N TYR A 409 20.53 9.64 -9.53
CA TYR A 409 20.20 9.18 -8.17
C TYR A 409 21.35 9.38 -7.15
N PRO A 410 22.58 8.86 -7.37
CA PRO A 410 23.68 9.06 -6.43
C PRO A 410 24.17 10.51 -6.34
N LEU A 411 23.95 11.33 -7.38
CA LEU A 411 24.30 12.76 -7.34
C LEU A 411 23.36 13.53 -6.41
N ILE A 412 22.07 13.21 -6.40
CA ILE A 412 21.11 13.80 -5.46
C ILE A 412 21.48 13.41 -4.02
N ALA A 413 21.78 12.12 -3.77
CA ALA A 413 22.27 11.68 -2.47
C ALA A 413 23.57 12.39 -2.07
N GLY A 414 24.53 12.51 -2.98
CA GLY A 414 25.78 13.23 -2.75
C GLY A 414 25.58 14.72 -2.47
N ALA A 415 24.63 15.37 -3.15
CA ALA A 415 24.30 16.78 -2.93
C ALA A 415 23.80 17.04 -1.50
N ALA A 416 23.06 16.10 -0.90
CA ALA A 416 22.67 16.21 0.51
C ALA A 416 23.88 16.16 1.45
N ALA A 417 24.89 15.32 1.17
CA ALA A 417 26.10 15.21 1.99
C ALA A 417 26.95 16.47 1.85
N LEU A 418 27.08 16.97 0.63
CA LEU A 418 27.81 18.19 0.34
C LEU A 418 27.14 19.40 1.00
N ALA A 419 25.81 19.49 0.97
CA ALA A 419 25.07 20.54 1.69
C ALA A 419 25.31 20.45 3.20
N LEU A 420 25.21 19.25 3.79
CA LEU A 420 25.49 19.06 5.22
C LEU A 420 26.92 19.46 5.59
N LEU A 421 27.91 19.02 4.81
CA LEU A 421 29.32 19.36 5.03
C LEU A 421 29.56 20.86 4.87
N PHE A 422 28.97 21.48 3.84
CA PHE A 422 29.07 22.91 3.59
C PHE A 422 28.61 23.72 4.80
N PHE A 423 27.39 23.47 5.32
CA PHE A 423 26.87 24.21 6.47
C PHE A 423 27.63 23.93 7.77
N VAL A 424 28.28 22.77 7.91
CA VAL A 424 29.18 22.50 9.04
C VAL A 424 30.48 23.31 8.92
N VAL A 425 31.05 23.41 7.73
CA VAL A 425 32.27 24.20 7.47
C VAL A 425 32.00 25.70 7.58
N ASP A 426 30.84 26.15 7.11
CA ASP A 426 30.39 27.55 7.16
C ASP A 426 30.02 28.00 8.59
N GLY A 427 29.79 27.05 9.51
CA GLY A 427 29.50 27.32 10.92
C GLY A 427 28.01 27.44 11.25
N ASP A 428 27.13 27.40 10.24
CA ASP A 428 25.67 27.39 10.42
C ASP A 428 25.14 26.10 11.09
N LEU A 429 25.88 24.99 10.96
CA LEU A 429 25.63 23.74 11.65
C LEU A 429 26.81 23.34 12.54
N PRO A 430 26.56 22.78 13.73
CA PRO A 430 27.62 22.27 14.59
C PRO A 430 28.25 21.00 14.00
N ALA A 431 29.50 20.69 14.36
CA ALA A 431 30.18 19.47 13.90
C ALA A 431 29.39 18.18 14.19
N PHE A 432 28.63 18.14 15.28
CA PHE A 432 27.74 17.02 15.62
C PHE A 432 26.65 16.75 14.57
N ALA A 433 26.30 17.73 13.73
CA ALA A 433 25.37 17.54 12.62
C ALA A 433 25.87 16.52 11.59
N LEU A 434 27.19 16.25 11.53
CA LEU A 434 27.77 15.20 10.69
C LEU A 434 27.27 13.78 11.04
N LEU A 435 26.66 13.58 12.21
CA LEU A 435 25.92 12.34 12.50
C LEU A 435 24.83 12.06 11.46
N GLY A 436 24.30 13.10 10.78
CA GLY A 436 23.41 12.96 9.64
C GLY A 436 23.95 12.11 8.49
N LEU A 437 25.27 11.84 8.43
CA LEU A 437 25.87 10.93 7.46
C LEU A 437 25.62 9.44 7.78
N ALA A 438 25.03 9.11 8.93
CA ALA A 438 24.83 7.71 9.37
C ALA A 438 23.97 6.87 8.39
N GLY A 439 23.09 7.49 7.59
CA GLY A 439 22.28 6.77 6.60
C GLY A 439 22.99 6.44 5.27
N TYR A 440 24.18 7.01 4.99
CA TYR A 440 24.86 6.88 3.70
C TYR A 440 25.23 5.46 3.28
N PRO A 441 25.62 4.53 4.18
CA PRO A 441 25.80 3.13 3.83
C PRO A 441 24.58 2.51 3.13
N LEU A 442 23.36 2.97 3.45
CA LEU A 442 22.13 2.51 2.80
C LEU A 442 21.95 3.15 1.42
N PHE A 443 22.26 4.44 1.25
CA PHE A 443 22.23 5.10 -0.07
C PHE A 443 23.24 4.49 -1.05
N PHE A 444 24.41 4.06 -0.58
CA PHE A 444 25.36 3.31 -1.42
C PHE A 444 24.80 1.97 -1.89
N LYS A 445 24.07 1.25 -1.02
CA LYS A 445 23.38 0.01 -1.40
C LYS A 445 22.25 0.27 -2.38
N ALA A 446 21.43 1.30 -2.13
CA ALA A 446 20.38 1.73 -3.05
C ALA A 446 20.97 2.08 -4.43
N THR A 447 22.06 2.83 -4.48
CA THR A 447 22.76 3.19 -5.73
C THR A 447 23.17 1.96 -6.53
N ARG A 448 23.73 0.93 -5.88
CA ARG A 448 24.11 -0.32 -6.57
C ARG A 448 22.90 -1.02 -7.19
N VAL A 449 21.78 -1.08 -6.47
CA VAL A 449 20.54 -1.68 -6.94
C VAL A 449 19.96 -0.87 -8.11
N VAL A 450 19.82 0.45 -7.96
CA VAL A 450 19.28 1.36 -8.99
C VAL A 450 20.11 1.30 -10.26
N ARG A 451 21.44 1.34 -10.16
CA ARG A 451 22.35 1.29 -11.32
C ARG A 451 22.25 -0.02 -12.09
N ARG A 452 21.87 -1.11 -11.43
CA ARG A 452 21.78 -2.45 -12.03
C ARG A 452 20.39 -2.78 -12.57
N TYR A 453 19.33 -2.29 -11.92
CA TYR A 453 17.95 -2.72 -12.17
C TYR A 453 16.99 -1.55 -12.48
N PHE A 454 17.51 -0.45 -13.03
CA PHE A 454 16.74 0.79 -13.25
C PHE A 454 15.46 0.62 -14.08
N ASP A 455 15.39 -0.40 -14.94
CA ASP A 455 14.28 -0.72 -15.83
C ASP A 455 13.42 -1.90 -15.33
N GLN A 456 13.69 -2.39 -14.11
CA GLN A 456 13.01 -3.53 -13.50
C GLN A 456 12.32 -3.09 -12.20
N PRO A 457 11.08 -2.57 -12.25
CA PRO A 457 10.37 -1.99 -11.09
C PRO A 457 10.35 -2.89 -9.84
N MET A 458 10.23 -4.20 -10.06
CA MET A 458 10.22 -5.21 -9.00
C MET A 458 11.56 -5.36 -8.28
N GLU A 459 12.66 -5.27 -9.02
CA GLU A 459 14.02 -5.36 -8.48
C GLU A 459 14.46 -4.08 -7.77
N LEU A 460 13.71 -2.98 -7.94
CA LEU A 460 13.97 -1.71 -7.28
C LEU A 460 13.37 -1.61 -5.87
N VAL A 461 12.49 -2.52 -5.45
CA VAL A 461 11.88 -2.51 -4.09
C VAL A 461 12.93 -2.37 -2.98
N PRO A 462 14.08 -3.08 -3.00
CA PRO A 462 15.14 -2.88 -2.02
C PRO A 462 15.75 -1.47 -2.07
N ALA A 463 15.90 -0.87 -3.25
CA ALA A 463 16.40 0.50 -3.37
C ALA A 463 15.45 1.52 -2.72
N ASN A 464 14.13 1.37 -2.89
CA ASN A 464 13.16 2.25 -2.22
C ASN A 464 13.26 2.11 -0.71
N ALA A 465 13.31 0.87 -0.21
CA ALA A 465 13.46 0.62 1.22
C ALA A 465 14.77 1.20 1.77
N TYR A 466 15.90 0.99 1.10
CA TYR A 466 17.19 1.59 1.49
C TYR A 466 17.15 3.12 1.45
N THR A 467 16.45 3.73 0.49
CA THR A 467 16.32 5.19 0.40
C THR A 467 15.48 5.75 1.55
N VAL A 468 14.32 5.15 1.84
CA VAL A 468 13.43 5.59 2.93
C VAL A 468 14.10 5.41 4.29
N VAL A 469 14.70 4.25 4.54
CA VAL A 469 15.39 3.97 5.81
C VAL A 469 16.67 4.82 5.92
N GLY A 470 17.41 5.04 4.82
CA GLY A 470 18.58 5.90 4.78
C GLY A 470 18.24 7.36 5.10
N HIS A 471 17.14 7.88 4.55
CA HIS A 471 16.61 9.20 4.88
C HIS A 471 16.25 9.27 6.37
N LEU A 472 15.47 8.31 6.87
CA LEU A 472 15.04 8.30 8.27
C LEU A 472 16.24 8.25 9.23
N ALA A 473 17.21 7.38 8.94
CA ALA A 473 18.45 7.26 9.69
C ALA A 473 19.24 8.58 9.68
N SER A 474 19.39 9.21 8.52
CA SER A 474 20.12 10.47 8.37
C SER A 474 19.45 11.62 9.13
N ALA A 475 18.14 11.78 8.97
CA ALA A 475 17.39 12.86 9.62
C ALA A 475 17.32 12.68 11.15
N LEU A 476 17.10 11.46 11.65
CA LEU A 476 17.12 11.21 13.09
C LEU A 476 18.52 11.36 13.69
N ALA A 477 19.56 10.89 13.02
CA ALA A 477 20.93 11.08 13.48
C ALA A 477 21.35 12.55 13.46
N LEU A 478 20.91 13.32 12.45
CA LEU A 478 21.05 14.77 12.43
C LEU A 478 20.33 15.41 13.64
N ALA A 479 19.07 15.05 13.89
CA ALA A 479 18.33 15.55 15.06
C ALA A 479 19.05 15.23 16.38
N VAL A 480 19.61 14.02 16.53
CA VAL A 480 20.43 13.65 17.68
C VAL A 480 21.69 14.52 17.77
N GLY A 481 22.37 14.78 16.66
CA GLY A 481 23.54 15.66 16.62
C GLY A 481 23.24 17.09 17.04
N LEU A 482 22.13 17.65 16.58
CA LEU A 482 21.67 18.99 16.98
C LEU A 482 21.26 19.02 18.46
N ALA A 483 20.56 17.99 18.94
CA ALA A 483 20.19 17.90 20.35
C ALA A 483 21.42 17.74 21.26
N TRP A 484 22.41 16.96 20.84
CA TRP A 484 23.68 16.81 21.55
C TRP A 484 24.42 18.14 21.63
N TYR A 485 24.48 18.89 20.54
CA TYR A 485 25.03 20.24 20.56
C TYR A 485 24.31 21.15 21.57
N GLY A 486 22.97 21.12 21.60
CA GLY A 486 22.17 21.87 22.58
C GLY A 486 22.43 21.48 24.05
N LEU A 487 22.91 20.27 24.31
CA LEU A 487 23.34 19.81 25.64
C LEU A 487 24.77 20.24 26.01
N GLY A 488 25.41 21.08 25.19
CA GLY A 488 26.78 21.55 25.41
C GLY A 488 27.87 20.61 24.89
N GLY A 489 27.52 19.60 24.08
CA GLY A 489 28.49 18.73 23.39
C GLY A 489 29.25 17.74 24.28
N GLY A 490 29.02 17.73 25.60
CA GLY A 490 29.61 16.75 26.52
C GLY A 490 29.07 15.33 26.30
N MET A 491 29.88 14.30 26.59
CA MET A 491 29.48 12.91 26.41
C MET A 491 28.28 12.57 27.31
N ASN A 492 27.11 12.33 26.70
CA ASN A 492 25.87 12.09 27.42
C ASN A 492 25.42 10.63 27.19
N VAL A 493 25.24 9.89 28.30
CA VAL A 493 24.83 8.47 28.27
C VAL A 493 23.52 8.27 27.51
N ALA A 494 22.58 9.22 27.60
CA ALA A 494 21.33 9.15 26.86
C ALA A 494 21.54 9.31 25.34
N VAL A 495 22.44 10.20 24.92
CA VAL A 495 22.77 10.41 23.50
C VAL A 495 23.47 9.16 22.93
N LEU A 496 24.40 8.58 23.70
CA LEU A 496 25.07 7.34 23.29
C LEU A 496 24.09 6.17 23.19
N ALA A 497 23.16 6.03 24.15
CA ALA A 497 22.12 5.01 24.12
C ALA A 497 21.20 5.17 22.89
N VAL A 498 20.77 6.39 22.56
CA VAL A 498 19.97 6.68 21.36
C VAL A 498 20.77 6.35 20.08
N ALA A 499 22.05 6.71 20.03
CA ALA A 499 22.91 6.39 18.89
C ALA A 499 23.06 4.87 18.70
N VAL A 500 23.30 4.10 19.78
CA VAL A 500 23.41 2.64 19.74
C VAL A 500 22.09 2.01 19.28
N VAL A 501 20.95 2.43 19.83
CA VAL A 501 19.63 1.95 19.39
C VAL A 501 19.40 2.28 17.92
N GLY A 502 19.76 3.48 17.47
CA GLY A 502 19.68 3.89 16.07
C GLY A 502 20.49 2.98 15.15
N VAL A 503 21.73 2.65 15.52
CA VAL A 503 22.58 1.70 14.79
C VAL A 503 21.94 0.31 14.74
N LEU A 504 21.42 -0.20 15.86
CA LEU A 504 20.76 -1.52 15.91
C LEU A 504 19.51 -1.55 15.02
N VAL A 505 18.72 -0.49 15.00
CA VAL A 505 17.54 -0.35 14.13
C VAL A 505 17.95 -0.32 12.65
N ILE A 506 18.98 0.43 12.30
CA ILE A 506 19.54 0.48 10.94
C ILE A 506 20.01 -0.92 10.51
N LEU A 507 20.74 -1.63 11.39
CA LEU A 507 21.21 -2.99 11.12
C LEU A 507 20.04 -3.97 10.95
N TYR A 508 19.02 -3.87 11.79
CA TYR A 508 17.79 -4.68 11.70
C TYR A 508 17.06 -4.47 10.38
N TYR A 509 16.83 -3.21 9.98
CA TYR A 509 16.19 -2.90 8.71
C TYR A 509 17.04 -3.33 7.53
N ASN A 510 18.36 -3.09 7.57
CA ASN A 510 19.27 -3.55 6.53
C ASN A 510 19.22 -5.08 6.35
N ARG A 511 19.19 -5.84 7.45
CA ARG A 511 19.05 -7.31 7.41
C ARG A 511 17.69 -7.74 6.88
N SER A 512 16.62 -7.04 7.26
CA SER A 512 15.26 -7.33 6.81
C SER A 512 15.06 -7.02 5.33
N ILE A 513 15.63 -5.93 4.82
CA ILE A 513 15.65 -5.60 3.38
C ILE A 513 16.44 -6.65 2.61
N GLY A 514 17.59 -7.09 3.13
CA GLY A 514 18.38 -8.16 2.51
C GLY A 514 17.61 -9.48 2.40
N ARG A 515 16.84 -9.85 3.45
CA ARG A 515 15.95 -11.03 3.41
C ARG A 515 14.84 -10.90 2.38
N LEU A 516 14.21 -9.72 2.29
CA LEU A 516 13.18 -9.43 1.28
C LEU A 516 13.76 -9.57 -0.14
N ALA A 517 14.92 -8.97 -0.41
CA ALA A 517 15.57 -9.07 -1.72
C ALA A 517 15.90 -10.52 -2.09
N GLY A 518 16.46 -11.29 -1.15
CA GLY A 518 16.83 -12.71 -1.37
C GLY A 518 15.64 -13.62 -1.68
N ALA A 519 14.47 -13.36 -1.09
CA ALA A 519 13.26 -14.13 -1.37
C ALA A 519 12.77 -13.97 -2.82
N PHE A 520 12.97 -12.81 -3.45
CA PHE A 520 12.59 -12.58 -4.84
C PHE A 520 13.58 -13.20 -5.83
N TYR A 521 14.89 -13.16 -5.55
CA TYR A 521 15.89 -13.81 -6.39
C TYR A 521 15.71 -15.33 -6.43
N GLY A 522 15.42 -15.97 -5.30
CA GLY A 522 15.19 -17.41 -5.25
C GLY A 522 14.03 -17.89 -6.13
N VAL A 523 12.95 -17.10 -6.20
CA VAL A 523 11.79 -17.39 -7.08
C VAL A 523 12.15 -17.18 -8.54
N LYS A 524 12.90 -16.11 -8.87
CA LYS A 524 13.31 -15.82 -10.25
C LYS A 524 14.34 -16.81 -10.78
N ASP A 525 15.32 -17.19 -9.98
CA ASP A 525 16.31 -18.21 -10.35
C ASP A 525 15.64 -19.57 -10.55
N ALA A 526 14.60 -19.89 -9.79
CA ALA A 526 13.79 -21.09 -10.01
C ALA A 526 13.03 -21.04 -11.34
N VAL A 527 12.50 -19.86 -11.72
CA VAL A 527 11.79 -19.64 -12.99
C VAL A 527 12.75 -19.56 -14.19
N ALA A 528 13.98 -19.09 -14.02
CA ALA A 528 14.98 -19.02 -15.09
C ALA A 528 15.68 -20.37 -15.36
N ARG A 529 15.59 -21.30 -14.41
CA ARG A 529 16.09 -22.69 -14.54
C ARG A 529 15.04 -23.68 -15.04
N SER A 530 13.78 -23.27 -15.12
CA SER A 530 12.68 -23.98 -15.77
C SER A 530 12.48 -23.47 -17.18
#